data_AF-A0A3P9AEF9-F1
#
_entry.id   AF-A0A3P9AEF9-F1
#
_cell.length_a   1.000
_cell.length_b   1.000
_cell.length_c   1.000
_cell.angle_alpha   90.00
_cell.angle_beta   90.00
_cell.angle_gamma   90.00
#
_symmetry.space_group_name_H-M   'P 1'
#
loop_
_entity.id
_entity.type
_entity.pdbx_description
1 polymer ?
#
loop_
_entity_poly.entity_id
_entity_poly.type
_entity_poly.pdbx_seq_one_letter_code
_entity_poly.pdbx_strand_id
1 'polypeptide(L)'
;MNSLDCERLDSLDGWVAIKSNIFEENETFKLGFIVQWNVIESKFAVTCHNRTLQRQKRKDQLSVADTETSWAGLFSVNDLKNVHRQFTSVGEVLAPYFPDLSEFEVGNIWDMIFLIGNRTSNQDDPERDLDTPCRQLEKYFSTAIDICGRKIVLDSLFPQDERDVEEYFENMQEFKRKTMQDEVTRAREHIRKVLQSHAGADRLVLLLQVYEEEDLAYQDLVATATAFYQYLLQPFRDMRELAGLYKMEILPGTSILFITPSSDVEPFPCGT
;
A
#
# COMPACT_ATOMS: atom_id res chain seq x y z
N MET A 1 -5.43 47.91 -12.32
CA MET A 1 -6.51 47.23 -13.04
C MET A 1 -6.49 45.79 -12.58
N ASN A 2 -7.42 45.42 -11.69
CA ASN A 2 -7.54 44.08 -11.14
C ASN A 2 -8.13 43.19 -12.23
N SER A 3 -7.34 42.26 -12.77
CA SER A 3 -7.88 41.18 -13.58
C SER A 3 -8.37 40.11 -12.63
N LEU A 4 -9.69 39.91 -12.62
CA LEU A 4 -10.35 38.81 -11.95
C LEU A 4 -9.79 37.49 -12.49
N ASP A 5 -9.11 36.74 -11.63
CA ASP A 5 -8.96 35.31 -11.78
C ASP A 5 -10.36 34.71 -11.67
N CYS A 6 -11.04 34.62 -12.81
CA CYS A 6 -12.28 33.86 -12.90
C CYS A 6 -11.88 32.40 -12.74
N GLU A 7 -12.00 31.88 -11.51
CA GLU A 7 -12.01 30.45 -11.25
C GLU A 7 -12.93 29.81 -12.28
N ARG A 8 -12.36 28.97 -13.16
CA ARG A 8 -13.12 28.16 -14.11
C ARG A 8 -14.05 27.30 -13.27
N LEU A 9 -15.35 27.57 -13.31
CA LEU A 9 -16.40 26.79 -12.62
C LEU A 9 -16.44 25.32 -13.09
N ASP A 10 -15.80 25.00 -14.23
CA ASP A 10 -15.58 23.64 -14.73
C ASP A 10 -14.18 23.09 -14.40
N SER A 11 -13.46 23.67 -13.44
CA SER A 11 -12.22 23.08 -12.96
C SER A 11 -12.54 21.87 -12.10
N LEU A 12 -12.15 20.69 -12.57
CA LEU A 12 -12.19 19.46 -11.79
C LEU A 12 -11.03 19.38 -10.76
N ASP A 13 -10.30 20.48 -10.53
CA ASP A 13 -9.28 20.55 -9.49
C ASP A 13 -9.91 20.32 -8.12
N GLY A 14 -9.57 19.19 -7.49
CA GLY A 14 -10.08 18.76 -6.19
C GLY A 14 -11.19 17.69 -6.23
N TRP A 15 -11.67 17.30 -7.41
CA TRP A 15 -12.62 16.19 -7.54
C TRP A 15 -11.89 14.85 -7.51
N VAL A 16 -12.40 13.93 -6.68
CA VAL A 16 -11.87 12.56 -6.56
C VAL A 16 -12.96 11.57 -6.98
N ALA A 17 -12.62 10.69 -7.91
CA ALA A 17 -13.53 9.62 -8.34
C ALA A 17 -13.59 8.55 -7.26
N ILE A 18 -14.81 8.15 -6.90
CA ILE A 18 -15.08 7.07 -5.93
C ILE A 18 -15.55 5.84 -6.72
N LYS A 19 -15.05 4.65 -6.38
CA LYS A 19 -15.38 3.37 -7.06
C LYS A 19 -16.90 3.18 -7.17
N SER A 20 -17.43 2.70 -8.29
CA SER A 20 -18.88 2.50 -8.44
C SER A 20 -19.47 1.37 -7.57
N ASN A 21 -18.62 0.47 -7.06
CA ASN A 21 -19.03 -0.78 -6.41
C ASN A 21 -18.69 -0.81 -4.90
N ILE A 22 -18.57 0.36 -4.25
CA ILE A 22 -18.12 0.49 -2.84
C ILE A 22 -18.97 -0.34 -1.87
N PHE A 23 -20.24 -0.57 -2.19
CA PHE A 23 -21.22 -1.18 -1.29
C PHE A 23 -21.66 -2.58 -1.70
N GLU A 24 -21.08 -3.15 -2.76
CA GLU A 24 -21.40 -4.52 -3.18
C GLU A 24 -20.62 -5.53 -2.33
N GLU A 25 -21.07 -5.77 -1.10
CA GLU A 25 -20.56 -6.86 -0.25
C GLU A 25 -21.06 -8.23 -0.77
N ASN A 26 -20.45 -8.72 -1.86
CA ASN A 26 -20.97 -9.88 -2.58
C ASN A 26 -20.47 -11.26 -2.14
N GLU A 27 -19.78 -11.41 -1.00
CA GLU A 27 -19.36 -12.76 -0.57
C GLU A 27 -19.44 -13.05 0.94
N THR A 28 -19.92 -14.26 1.23
CA THR A 28 -19.91 -14.89 2.55
C THR A 28 -18.51 -15.37 2.87
N PHE A 29 -17.67 -14.51 3.44
CA PHE A 29 -16.31 -14.86 3.84
C PHE A 29 -16.30 -15.91 4.95
N LYS A 30 -15.51 -16.98 4.75
CA LYS A 30 -15.19 -17.94 5.82
C LYS A 30 -13.83 -17.58 6.39
N LEU A 31 -13.83 -16.85 7.50
CA LEU A 31 -12.62 -16.49 8.23
C LEU A 31 -12.15 -17.68 9.06
N GLY A 32 -10.84 -17.90 9.10
CA GLY A 32 -10.21 -18.89 9.98
C GLY A 32 -9.14 -18.21 10.84
N PHE A 33 -9.17 -18.46 12.14
CA PHE A 33 -8.21 -17.94 13.10
C PHE A 33 -7.18 -18.98 13.41
N ILE A 34 -5.93 -18.54 13.57
CA ILE A 34 -4.86 -19.31 14.15
C ILE A 34 -4.28 -18.47 15.29
N VAL A 35 -4.16 -19.07 16.46
CA VAL A 35 -3.59 -18.40 17.64
C VAL A 35 -2.39 -19.19 18.10
N GLN A 36 -1.29 -18.51 18.36
CA GLN A 36 -0.10 -19.12 18.92
C GLN A 36 0.52 -18.24 20.00
N TRP A 37 1.04 -18.85 21.06
CA TRP A 37 1.78 -18.14 22.09
C TRP A 37 3.20 -17.82 21.63
N ASN A 38 3.56 -16.54 21.61
CA ASN A 38 4.92 -16.07 21.40
C ASN A 38 5.65 -15.93 22.74
N VAL A 39 6.55 -16.88 23.02
CA VAL A 39 7.34 -16.93 24.26
C VAL A 39 8.32 -15.75 24.39
N ILE A 40 8.79 -15.18 23.27
CA ILE A 40 9.78 -14.09 23.27
C ILE A 40 9.12 -12.79 23.71
N GLU A 41 7.94 -12.49 23.17
CA GLU A 41 7.21 -11.26 23.48
C GLU A 41 6.20 -11.41 24.61
N SER A 42 5.97 -12.63 25.10
CA SER A 42 4.93 -12.97 26.08
C SER A 42 3.54 -12.47 25.64
N LYS A 43 3.19 -12.72 24.37
CA LYS A 43 1.96 -12.29 23.71
C LYS A 43 1.36 -13.38 22.84
N PHE A 44 0.07 -13.27 22.56
CA PHE A 44 -0.64 -14.12 21.60
C PHE A 44 -0.49 -13.56 20.19
N ALA A 45 0.11 -14.33 19.30
CA ALA A 45 0.06 -14.09 17.87
C ALA A 45 -1.27 -14.62 17.33
N VAL A 46 -2.13 -13.71 16.87
CA VAL A 46 -3.41 -14.04 16.27
C VAL A 46 -3.33 -13.70 14.79
N THR A 47 -3.53 -14.70 13.95
CA THR A 47 -3.70 -14.52 12.50
C THR A 47 -5.12 -14.86 12.10
N CYS A 48 -5.65 -14.09 11.15
CA CYS A 48 -6.95 -14.32 10.54
C CYS A 48 -6.76 -14.47 9.04
N HIS A 49 -7.29 -15.54 8.46
CA HIS A 49 -7.18 -15.82 7.04
C HIS A 49 -8.57 -15.95 6.40
N ASN A 50 -8.72 -15.34 5.23
CA ASN A 50 -9.93 -15.48 4.45
C ASN A 50 -9.87 -16.77 3.59
N ARG A 51 -10.52 -17.84 4.04
CA ARG A 51 -10.45 -19.17 3.40
C ARG A 51 -11.20 -19.24 2.07
N THR A 52 -12.17 -18.35 1.81
CA THR A 52 -12.89 -18.31 0.52
C THR A 52 -12.00 -17.69 -0.57
N LEU A 53 -11.35 -16.56 -0.28
CA LEU A 53 -10.43 -15.89 -1.20
C LEU A 53 -9.13 -16.68 -1.43
N GLN A 54 -8.56 -17.33 -0.41
CA GLN A 54 -7.37 -18.17 -0.61
C GLN A 54 -7.63 -19.36 -1.56
N ARG A 55 -8.86 -19.90 -1.59
CA ARG A 55 -9.23 -21.01 -2.47
C ARG A 55 -9.52 -20.54 -3.90
N GLN A 56 -10.12 -19.36 -4.06
CA GLN A 56 -10.32 -18.73 -5.38
C GLN A 56 -9.00 -18.28 -6.01
N LYS A 57 -8.09 -17.65 -5.26
CA LYS A 57 -6.78 -17.19 -5.75
C LYS A 57 -5.86 -18.33 -6.21
N ARG A 58 -6.01 -19.53 -5.64
CA ARG A 58 -5.34 -20.75 -6.13
C ARG A 58 -5.95 -21.29 -7.42
N LYS A 59 -7.19 -20.92 -7.75
CA LYS A 59 -7.97 -21.45 -8.88
C LYS A 59 -7.97 -20.49 -10.07
N ASP A 60 -7.97 -19.18 -9.83
CA ASP A 60 -7.94 -18.13 -10.85
C ASP A 60 -6.75 -17.17 -10.60
N GLN A 61 -5.72 -17.25 -11.42
CA GLN A 61 -4.53 -16.38 -11.34
C GLN A 61 -4.76 -14.96 -11.92
N LEU A 62 -6.00 -14.43 -11.93
CA LEU A 62 -6.33 -13.25 -12.75
C LEU A 62 -7.22 -12.16 -12.11
N SER A 63 -7.54 -12.21 -10.81
CA SER A 63 -8.27 -11.09 -10.16
C SER A 63 -7.34 -10.24 -9.29
N VAL A 64 -6.94 -9.09 -9.83
CA VAL A 64 -6.22 -7.99 -9.14
C VAL A 64 -7.23 -7.09 -8.45
N ALA A 65 -7.84 -7.57 -7.38
CA ALA A 65 -8.50 -6.72 -6.41
C ALA A 65 -7.82 -6.97 -5.06
N ASP A 66 -7.13 -5.95 -4.55
CA ASP A 66 -6.34 -5.92 -3.32
C ASP A 66 -7.20 -6.05 -2.05
N THR A 67 -8.19 -6.94 -2.06
CA THR A 67 -8.89 -7.28 -0.81
C THR A 67 -7.92 -8.01 0.10
N GLU A 68 -7.64 -7.41 1.26
CA GLU A 68 -6.77 -7.98 2.28
C GLU A 68 -7.17 -9.44 2.59
N THR A 69 -6.31 -10.37 2.18
CA THR A 69 -6.62 -11.80 2.28
C THR A 69 -6.24 -12.40 3.63
N SER A 70 -5.50 -11.66 4.47
CA SER A 70 -5.00 -12.13 5.76
C SER A 70 -4.63 -10.98 6.68
N TRP A 71 -5.00 -11.09 7.96
CA TRP A 71 -4.65 -10.16 9.04
C TRP A 71 -3.77 -10.88 10.07
N ALA A 72 -2.87 -10.15 10.72
CA ALA A 72 -2.00 -10.68 11.75
C ALA A 72 -1.71 -9.61 12.82
N GLY A 73 -1.68 -10.02 14.08
CA GLY A 73 -1.49 -9.10 15.20
C GLY A 73 -0.97 -9.82 16.44
N LEU A 74 -0.30 -9.07 17.30
CA LEU A 74 0.22 -9.55 18.59
C LEU A 74 -0.57 -8.90 19.72
N PHE A 75 -1.17 -9.72 20.59
CA PHE A 75 -2.07 -9.27 21.65
C PHE A 75 -1.55 -9.70 23.02
N SER A 76 -1.50 -8.77 23.96
CA SER A 76 -1.33 -9.13 25.37
C SER A 76 -2.63 -9.69 25.94
N VAL A 77 -2.55 -10.34 27.12
CA VAL A 77 -3.74 -10.81 27.86
C VAL A 77 -4.70 -9.65 28.14
N ASN A 78 -4.17 -8.46 28.43
CA ASN A 78 -4.98 -7.27 28.67
C ASN A 78 -5.67 -6.78 27.39
N ASP A 79 -5.02 -6.87 26.24
CA ASP A 79 -5.61 -6.49 24.95
C ASP A 79 -6.78 -7.44 24.61
N LEU A 80 -6.60 -8.74 24.80
CA LEU A 80 -7.67 -9.73 24.62
C LEU A 80 -8.85 -9.52 25.57
N LYS A 81 -8.59 -9.13 26.83
CA LYS A 81 -9.64 -8.75 27.79
C LYS A 81 -10.38 -7.48 27.34
N ASN A 82 -9.69 -6.51 26.77
CA ASN A 82 -10.31 -5.29 26.25
C ASN A 82 -11.15 -5.58 25.00
N VAL A 83 -10.65 -6.40 24.07
CA VAL A 83 -11.40 -6.89 22.91
C VAL A 83 -12.64 -7.67 23.35
N HIS A 84 -12.51 -8.54 24.35
CA HIS A 84 -13.65 -9.26 24.92
C HIS A 84 -14.72 -8.32 25.51
N ARG A 85 -14.31 -7.25 26.21
CA ARG A 85 -15.25 -6.22 26.69
C ARG A 85 -15.96 -5.52 25.54
N GLN A 86 -15.24 -5.23 24.44
CA GLN A 86 -15.85 -4.66 23.24
C GLN A 86 -16.88 -5.63 22.63
N PHE A 87 -16.55 -6.91 22.47
CA PHE A 87 -17.51 -7.89 21.94
C PHE A 87 -18.70 -8.11 22.86
N THR A 88 -18.49 -8.11 24.18
CA THR A 88 -19.58 -8.25 25.15
C THR A 88 -20.53 -7.06 25.10
N SER A 89 -20.04 -5.85 24.80
CA SER A 89 -20.90 -4.68 24.61
C SER A 89 -21.80 -4.77 23.37
N VAL A 90 -21.40 -5.57 22.36
CA VAL A 90 -22.15 -5.78 21.11
C VAL A 90 -23.04 -7.02 21.19
N GLY A 91 -22.57 -8.08 21.87
CA GLY A 91 -23.29 -9.33 22.06
C GLY A 91 -23.06 -9.91 23.46
N GLU A 92 -23.99 -9.65 24.38
CA GLU A 92 -23.92 -10.11 25.78
C GLU A 92 -23.81 -11.65 25.91
N VAL A 93 -24.28 -12.38 24.89
CA VAL A 93 -24.22 -13.84 24.80
C VAL A 93 -22.78 -14.38 24.82
N LEU A 94 -21.79 -13.56 24.45
CA LEU A 94 -20.39 -13.94 24.38
C LEU A 94 -19.65 -13.84 25.74
N ALA A 95 -20.25 -13.19 26.75
CA ALA A 95 -19.66 -12.98 28.07
C ALA A 95 -19.14 -14.25 28.77
N PRO A 96 -19.87 -15.39 28.81
CA PRO A 96 -19.43 -16.58 29.54
C PRO A 96 -18.44 -17.47 28.76
N TYR A 97 -18.14 -17.15 27.50
CA TYR A 97 -17.35 -18.02 26.61
C TYR A 97 -15.87 -17.61 26.51
N PHE A 98 -15.44 -16.58 27.24
CA PHE A 98 -14.05 -16.15 27.23
C PHE A 98 -13.15 -17.17 27.95
N PRO A 99 -12.07 -17.65 27.30
CA PRO A 99 -11.14 -18.59 27.93
C PRO A 99 -10.41 -17.96 29.11
N ASP A 100 -10.10 -18.76 30.13
CA ASP A 100 -9.26 -18.30 31.23
C ASP A 100 -7.79 -18.19 30.74
N LEU A 101 -7.23 -16.99 30.87
CA LEU A 101 -5.88 -16.65 30.42
C LEU A 101 -4.96 -16.31 31.60
N SER A 102 -5.38 -16.58 32.84
CA SER A 102 -4.59 -16.27 34.05
C SER A 102 -3.24 -16.98 34.10
N GLU A 103 -3.06 -18.10 33.41
CA GLU A 103 -1.77 -18.79 33.31
C GLU A 103 -0.71 -18.03 32.46
N PHE A 104 -1.17 -17.09 31.63
CA PHE A 104 -0.33 -16.28 30.74
C PHE A 104 -0.16 -14.84 31.26
N GLU A 105 -0.79 -14.51 32.37
CA GLU A 105 -0.52 -13.26 33.06
C GLU A 105 0.93 -13.30 33.54
N VAL A 106 1.70 -12.30 33.15
CA VAL A 106 3.11 -12.17 33.53
C VAL A 106 3.14 -12.09 35.06
N GLY A 107 3.51 -13.23 35.68
CA GLY A 107 3.85 -13.32 37.08
C GLY A 107 4.90 -12.26 37.42
N ASN A 108 4.80 -11.76 38.65
CA ASN A 108 5.62 -10.73 39.27
C ASN A 108 7.06 -10.71 38.72
N ILE A 109 7.66 -9.53 38.55
CA ILE A 109 8.99 -9.27 37.91
C ILE A 109 10.10 -10.26 38.35
N TRP A 110 9.96 -10.85 39.53
CA TRP A 110 10.77 -11.95 40.06
C TRP A 110 10.77 -13.23 39.21
N ASP A 111 9.66 -13.63 38.58
CA ASP A 111 9.59 -14.81 37.71
C ASP A 111 10.50 -14.66 36.48
N MET A 112 10.58 -13.46 35.90
CA MET A 112 11.53 -13.14 34.82
C MET A 112 12.99 -13.30 35.24
N ILE A 113 13.33 -12.93 36.48
CA ILE A 113 14.71 -12.99 37.00
C ILE A 113 15.12 -14.44 37.30
N PHE A 114 14.21 -15.26 37.85
CA PHE A 114 14.51 -16.65 38.20
C PHE A 114 14.37 -17.63 37.02
N LEU A 115 13.54 -17.34 36.00
CA LEU A 115 13.42 -18.16 34.79
C LEU A 115 14.63 -18.08 33.85
N ILE A 116 15.35 -16.94 33.83
CA ILE A 116 16.61 -16.83 33.06
C ILE A 116 17.73 -17.63 33.76
N GLY A 117 17.71 -17.71 35.09
CA GLY A 117 18.68 -18.49 35.88
C GLY A 117 18.53 -20.01 35.75
N ASN A 118 17.30 -20.51 35.59
CA ASN A 118 17.04 -21.96 35.51
C ASN A 118 17.12 -22.55 34.09
N ARG A 119 17.42 -21.75 33.05
CA ARG A 119 17.53 -22.27 31.67
C ARG A 119 18.83 -23.00 31.36
N THR A 120 19.83 -22.96 32.25
CA THR A 120 21.11 -23.68 32.06
C THR A 120 21.21 -24.99 32.82
N SER A 121 20.22 -25.37 33.62
CA SER A 121 20.21 -26.67 34.29
C SER A 121 18.78 -27.19 34.46
N ASN A 122 18.54 -28.37 33.91
CA ASN A 122 17.35 -29.22 34.05
C ASN A 122 16.43 -29.21 32.83
N GLN A 123 16.78 -30.11 31.90
CA GLN A 123 15.80 -30.91 31.16
C GLN A 123 14.84 -31.55 32.18
N ASP A 124 13.54 -31.58 31.84
CA ASP A 124 12.42 -32.18 32.60
C ASP A 124 11.57 -31.21 33.44
N ASP A 125 10.81 -30.34 32.77
CA ASP A 125 9.57 -29.75 33.32
C ASP A 125 8.44 -30.01 32.30
N PRO A 126 7.21 -30.34 32.74
CA PRO A 126 6.14 -30.79 31.85
C PRO A 126 5.80 -29.68 30.87
N GLU A 127 5.67 -30.07 29.60
CA GLU A 127 5.16 -29.26 28.50
C GLU A 127 3.90 -28.52 28.98
N ARG A 128 4.06 -27.26 29.43
CA ARG A 128 2.92 -26.43 29.86
C ARG A 128 1.97 -26.40 28.66
N ASP A 129 0.70 -26.70 28.87
CA ASP A 129 -0.27 -26.81 27.79
C ASP A 129 -0.64 -25.42 27.26
N LEU A 130 0.29 -24.84 26.49
CA LEU A 130 0.14 -23.54 25.84
C LEU A 130 -0.83 -23.63 24.65
N ASP A 131 -1.15 -24.84 24.19
CA ASP A 131 -1.90 -25.09 22.96
C ASP A 131 -3.42 -25.14 23.22
N THR A 132 -3.87 -25.72 24.33
CA THR A 132 -5.28 -25.72 24.74
C THR A 132 -5.93 -24.32 24.81
N PRO A 133 -5.35 -23.31 25.50
CA PRO A 133 -5.91 -21.96 25.55
C PRO A 133 -5.85 -21.23 24.20
N CYS A 134 -4.83 -21.49 23.38
CA CYS A 134 -4.76 -20.97 22.01
C CYS A 134 -5.92 -21.51 21.16
N ARG A 135 -6.19 -22.82 21.21
CA ARG A 135 -7.32 -23.44 20.49
C ARG A 135 -8.68 -22.98 21.01
N GLN A 136 -8.80 -22.69 22.30
CA GLN A 136 -10.02 -22.10 22.86
C GLN A 136 -10.22 -20.67 22.33
N LEU A 137 -9.15 -19.89 22.23
CA LEU A 137 -9.20 -18.55 21.67
C LEU A 137 -9.55 -18.55 20.16
N GLU A 138 -9.02 -19.50 19.39
CA GLU A 138 -9.41 -19.71 17.98
C GLU A 138 -10.91 -19.98 17.82
N LYS A 139 -11.46 -20.86 18.67
CA LYS A 139 -12.89 -21.15 18.70
C LYS A 139 -13.70 -19.94 19.12
N TYR A 140 -13.26 -19.23 20.16
CA TYR A 140 -13.89 -18.02 20.65
C TYR A 140 -14.04 -16.96 19.56
N PHE A 141 -12.97 -16.66 18.81
CA PHE A 141 -13.03 -15.72 17.70
C PHE A 141 -13.94 -16.18 16.56
N SER A 142 -13.96 -17.49 16.30
CA SER A 142 -14.87 -18.06 15.31
C SER A 142 -16.34 -17.83 15.72
N THR A 143 -16.70 -18.11 16.97
CA THR A 143 -18.04 -17.81 17.50
C THR A 143 -18.35 -16.31 17.60
N ALA A 144 -17.33 -15.48 17.87
CA ALA A 144 -17.50 -14.04 17.94
C ALA A 144 -17.91 -13.46 16.57
N ILE A 145 -17.42 -14.02 15.46
CA ILE A 145 -17.85 -13.61 14.11
C ILE A 145 -19.28 -13.99 13.84
N ASP A 146 -19.71 -15.17 14.26
CA ASP A 146 -21.07 -15.64 14.05
C ASP A 146 -22.10 -14.78 14.82
N ILE A 147 -21.70 -14.20 15.96
CA ILE A 147 -22.57 -13.40 16.84
C ILE A 147 -22.46 -11.89 16.56
N CYS A 148 -21.24 -11.33 16.55
CA CYS A 148 -21.01 -9.89 16.42
C CYS A 148 -20.85 -9.44 14.96
N GLY A 149 -20.65 -10.36 14.02
CA GLY A 149 -20.39 -10.06 12.61
C GLY A 149 -18.93 -9.74 12.31
N ARG A 150 -18.52 -10.01 11.06
CA ARG A 150 -17.13 -9.94 10.61
C ARG A 150 -16.48 -8.57 10.81
N LYS A 151 -17.20 -7.50 10.49
CA LYS A 151 -16.64 -6.14 10.45
C LYS A 151 -16.25 -5.68 11.85
N ILE A 152 -17.13 -5.88 12.81
CA ILE A 152 -16.90 -5.53 14.21
C ILE A 152 -15.71 -6.32 14.79
N VAL A 153 -15.60 -7.61 14.46
CA VAL A 153 -14.50 -8.45 14.94
C VAL A 153 -13.16 -8.04 14.31
N LEU A 154 -13.13 -7.80 13.00
CA LEU A 154 -11.92 -7.38 12.31
C LEU A 154 -11.49 -5.97 12.73
N ASP A 155 -12.40 -5.00 12.83
CA ASP A 155 -12.08 -3.63 13.24
C ASP A 155 -11.58 -3.57 14.70
N SER A 156 -12.06 -4.46 15.57
CA SER A 156 -11.64 -4.55 16.98
C SER A 156 -10.29 -5.25 17.17
N LEU A 157 -10.01 -6.30 16.39
CA LEU A 157 -8.74 -7.03 16.45
C LEU A 157 -7.64 -6.34 15.64
N PHE A 158 -7.97 -5.91 14.44
CA PHE A 158 -7.06 -5.30 13.48
C PHE A 158 -7.62 -3.94 13.11
N PRO A 159 -7.49 -2.93 13.99
CA PRO A 159 -7.85 -1.57 13.62
C PRO A 159 -7.03 -1.21 12.38
N GLN A 160 -7.71 -1.08 11.25
CA GLN A 160 -7.14 -0.58 10.00
C GLN A 160 -6.49 0.76 10.34
N ASP A 161 -5.17 0.88 10.18
CA ASP A 161 -4.52 2.18 10.25
C ASP A 161 -5.27 3.10 9.28
N GLU A 162 -5.48 4.37 9.63
CA GLU A 162 -6.03 5.44 8.78
C GLU A 162 -5.25 5.66 7.46
N ARG A 163 -4.31 4.78 7.11
CA ARG A 163 -3.59 4.70 5.84
C ARG A 163 -4.39 3.98 4.74
N ASP A 164 -5.52 3.37 5.08
CA ASP A 164 -6.38 2.67 4.11
C ASP A 164 -7.28 3.62 3.29
N VAL A 165 -7.33 4.91 3.63
CA VAL A 165 -8.10 5.91 2.86
C VAL A 165 -7.56 6.04 1.43
N GLU A 166 -6.29 5.72 1.20
CA GLU A 166 -5.66 5.70 -0.13
C GLU A 166 -6.22 4.60 -1.04
N GLU A 167 -6.74 3.48 -0.48
CA GLU A 167 -7.37 2.40 -1.28
C GLU A 167 -8.72 2.85 -1.89
N TYR A 168 -9.35 3.87 -1.29
CA TYR A 168 -10.62 4.45 -1.74
C TYR A 168 -10.44 5.45 -2.88
N PHE A 169 -9.23 5.99 -3.05
CA PHE A 169 -8.95 6.98 -4.07
C PHE A 169 -8.40 6.28 -5.32
N GLU A 170 -9.13 6.33 -6.43
CA GLU A 170 -8.51 6.05 -7.71
C GLU A 170 -7.39 7.08 -7.91
N ASN A 171 -6.16 6.59 -8.01
CA ASN A 171 -5.01 7.44 -8.25
C ASN A 171 -5.28 8.25 -9.54
N MET A 172 -5.45 9.57 -9.41
CA MET A 172 -5.72 10.47 -10.54
C MET A 172 -4.71 10.28 -11.67
N GLN A 173 -3.47 9.88 -11.33
CA GLN A 173 -2.44 9.57 -12.31
C GLN A 173 -2.78 8.34 -13.16
N GLU A 174 -3.43 7.32 -12.58
CA GLU A 174 -3.88 6.15 -13.33
C GLU A 174 -5.00 6.47 -14.30
N PHE A 175 -5.97 7.29 -13.87
CA PHE A 175 -7.05 7.77 -14.73
C PHE A 175 -6.51 8.62 -15.88
N LYS A 176 -5.62 9.56 -15.57
CA LYS A 176 -4.95 10.41 -16.58
C LYS A 176 -4.12 9.58 -17.55
N ARG A 177 -3.32 8.64 -17.04
CA ARG A 177 -2.55 7.69 -17.87
C ARG A 177 -3.45 6.90 -18.80
N LYS A 178 -4.56 6.34 -18.29
CA LYS A 178 -5.51 5.56 -19.07
C LYS A 178 -6.18 6.41 -20.15
N THR A 179 -6.59 7.62 -19.81
CA THR A 179 -7.20 8.57 -20.76
C THR A 179 -6.23 8.90 -21.90
N MET A 180 -4.99 9.25 -21.58
CA MET A 180 -3.97 9.55 -22.60
C MET A 180 -3.63 8.30 -23.44
N GLN A 181 -3.60 7.12 -22.83
CA GLN A 181 -3.44 5.86 -23.55
C GLN A 181 -4.60 5.59 -24.50
N ASP A 182 -5.84 5.86 -24.09
CA ASP A 182 -7.03 5.74 -24.92
C ASP A 182 -7.00 6.73 -26.10
N GLU A 183 -6.52 7.96 -25.90
CA GLU A 183 -6.31 8.92 -26.98
C GLU A 183 -5.29 8.42 -28.02
N VAL A 184 -4.16 7.89 -27.56
CA VAL A 184 -3.15 7.29 -28.46
C VAL A 184 -3.71 6.10 -29.23
N THR A 185 -4.53 5.25 -28.59
CA THR A 185 -5.15 4.11 -29.29
C THR A 185 -6.16 4.59 -30.35
N ARG A 186 -6.95 5.63 -30.06
CA ARG A 186 -7.87 6.25 -31.03
C ARG A 186 -7.12 6.86 -32.22
N ALA A 187 -6.08 7.64 -31.99
CA ALA A 187 -5.27 8.22 -33.07
C ALA A 187 -4.63 7.12 -33.94
N ARG A 188 -4.15 6.05 -33.31
CA ARG A 188 -3.61 4.87 -34.01
C ARG A 188 -4.66 4.14 -34.83
N GLU A 189 -5.89 4.02 -34.33
CA GLU A 189 -7.01 3.44 -35.08
C GLU A 189 -7.45 4.34 -36.24
N HIS A 190 -7.40 5.66 -36.07
CA HIS A 190 -7.71 6.61 -37.14
C HIS A 190 -6.77 6.44 -38.34
N ILE A 191 -5.45 6.39 -38.10
CA ILE A 191 -4.47 6.13 -39.17
C ILE A 191 -4.72 4.78 -39.83
N ARG A 192 -5.04 3.72 -39.07
CA ARG A 192 -5.36 2.42 -39.67
C ARG A 192 -6.56 2.48 -40.60
N LYS A 193 -7.58 3.30 -40.30
CA LYS A 193 -8.73 3.50 -41.18
C LYS A 193 -8.36 4.25 -42.45
N VAL A 194 -7.53 5.29 -42.35
CA VAL A 194 -7.00 6.02 -43.52
C VAL A 194 -6.18 5.08 -44.40
N LEU A 195 -5.30 4.27 -43.82
CA LEU A 195 -4.53 3.24 -44.53
C LEU A 195 -5.40 2.19 -45.22
N GLN A 196 -6.55 1.84 -44.66
CA GLN A 196 -7.51 0.94 -45.31
C GLN A 196 -8.22 1.60 -46.49
N SER A 197 -8.46 2.91 -46.43
CA SER A 197 -9.11 3.67 -47.52
C SER A 197 -8.23 3.81 -48.77
N HIS A 198 -6.90 3.71 -48.65
CA HIS A 198 -5.97 3.62 -49.79
C HIS A 198 -6.35 2.51 -50.77
N ALA A 199 -6.84 1.37 -50.26
CA ALA A 199 -7.21 0.22 -51.09
C ALA A 199 -8.46 0.46 -51.97
N GLY A 200 -9.25 1.52 -51.69
CA GLY A 200 -10.47 1.86 -52.42
C GLY A 200 -10.39 3.12 -53.28
N ALA A 201 -9.23 3.78 -53.34
CA ALA A 201 -9.06 5.05 -54.04
C ALA A 201 -8.63 4.84 -55.50
N ASP A 202 -9.61 4.71 -56.42
CA ASP A 202 -9.35 4.44 -57.85
C ASP A 202 -8.96 5.68 -58.68
N ARG A 203 -9.06 6.89 -58.14
CA ARG A 203 -8.75 8.15 -58.84
C ARG A 203 -7.54 8.83 -58.22
N LEU A 204 -6.62 9.32 -59.06
CA LEU A 204 -5.41 10.02 -58.64
C LEU A 204 -5.69 11.22 -57.71
N VAL A 205 -6.77 11.97 -57.96
CA VAL A 205 -7.19 13.10 -57.11
C VAL A 205 -7.63 12.63 -55.72
N LEU A 206 -8.32 11.48 -55.63
CA LEU A 206 -8.72 10.89 -54.34
C LEU A 206 -7.49 10.38 -53.59
N LEU A 207 -6.54 9.78 -54.30
CA LEU A 207 -5.30 9.29 -53.69
C LEU A 207 -4.46 10.43 -53.09
N LEU A 208 -4.36 11.57 -53.78
CA LEU A 208 -3.72 12.78 -53.25
C LEU A 208 -4.37 13.28 -51.95
N GLN A 209 -5.71 13.27 -51.89
CA GLN A 209 -6.45 13.64 -50.68
C GLN A 209 -6.19 12.65 -49.53
N VAL A 210 -6.16 11.35 -49.81
CA VAL A 210 -5.87 10.31 -48.81
C VAL A 210 -4.45 10.45 -48.26
N TYR A 211 -3.46 10.83 -49.08
CA TYR A 211 -2.10 11.09 -48.58
C TYR A 211 -2.03 12.33 -47.68
N GLU A 212 -2.75 13.39 -48.00
CA GLU A 212 -2.85 14.58 -47.14
C GLU A 212 -3.50 14.23 -45.79
N GLU A 213 -4.57 13.45 -45.82
CA GLU A 213 -5.24 12.94 -44.62
C GLU A 213 -4.35 11.99 -43.80
N GLU A 214 -3.54 11.16 -44.46
CA GLU A 214 -2.57 10.28 -43.81
C GLU A 214 -1.51 11.07 -43.05
N ASP A 215 -0.94 12.10 -43.67
CA ASP A 215 0.07 12.95 -43.05
C ASP A 215 -0.50 13.67 -41.82
N LEU A 216 -1.72 14.20 -41.91
CA LEU A 216 -2.40 14.85 -40.79
C LEU A 216 -2.70 13.86 -39.65
N ALA A 217 -3.21 12.68 -39.97
CA ALA A 217 -3.50 11.64 -38.99
C ALA A 217 -2.21 11.13 -38.31
N TYR A 218 -1.13 10.97 -39.08
CA TYR A 218 0.18 10.59 -38.57
C TYR A 218 0.76 11.63 -37.62
N GLN A 219 0.67 12.92 -37.98
CA GLN A 219 1.11 14.02 -37.14
C GLN A 219 0.35 14.05 -35.80
N ASP A 220 -0.97 13.81 -35.82
CA ASP A 220 -1.79 13.71 -34.60
C ASP A 220 -1.39 12.53 -33.70
N LEU A 221 -1.15 11.34 -34.27
CA LEU A 221 -0.64 10.21 -33.49
C LEU A 221 0.71 10.52 -32.85
N VAL A 222 1.64 11.12 -33.60
CA VAL A 222 2.96 11.48 -33.07
C VAL A 222 2.83 12.48 -31.93
N ALA A 223 1.96 13.48 -32.07
CA ALA A 223 1.72 14.49 -31.04
C ALA A 223 1.13 13.86 -29.75
N THR A 224 0.06 13.08 -29.88
CA THR A 224 -0.62 12.40 -28.76
C THR A 224 0.30 11.37 -28.07
N ALA A 225 1.02 10.56 -28.85
CA ALA A 225 1.98 9.59 -28.30
C ALA A 225 3.14 10.30 -27.59
N THR A 226 3.65 11.40 -28.15
CA THR A 226 4.71 12.19 -27.53
C THR A 226 4.25 12.75 -26.18
N ALA A 227 3.05 13.32 -26.10
CA ALA A 227 2.48 13.81 -24.84
C ALA A 227 2.35 12.69 -23.80
N PHE A 228 1.87 11.51 -24.20
CA PHE A 228 1.76 10.34 -23.32
C PHE A 228 3.11 9.88 -22.78
N TYR A 229 4.12 9.73 -23.65
CA TYR A 229 5.45 9.30 -23.19
C TYR A 229 6.15 10.37 -22.35
N GLN A 230 5.95 11.65 -22.64
CA GLN A 230 6.46 12.73 -21.79
C GLN A 230 5.88 12.65 -20.38
N TYR A 231 4.57 12.39 -20.27
CA TYR A 231 3.90 12.18 -18.99
C TYR A 231 4.45 10.97 -18.23
N LEU A 232 4.67 9.83 -18.90
CA LEU A 232 5.27 8.63 -18.27
C LEU A 232 6.72 8.86 -17.80
N LEU A 233 7.47 9.70 -18.52
CA LEU A 233 8.86 9.98 -18.19
C LEU A 233 9.02 11.04 -17.10
N GLN A 234 8.00 11.84 -16.83
CA GLN A 234 8.06 12.96 -15.90
C GLN A 234 8.50 12.55 -14.48
N PRO A 235 7.96 11.50 -13.84
CA PRO A 235 8.38 11.09 -12.50
C PRO A 235 9.88 10.75 -12.40
N PHE A 236 10.48 10.20 -13.46
CA PHE A 236 11.91 9.90 -13.50
C PHE A 236 12.77 11.16 -13.66
N ARG A 237 12.25 12.19 -14.35
CA ARG A 237 12.92 13.49 -14.45
C ARG A 237 12.88 14.19 -13.10
N ASP A 238 11.72 14.21 -12.46
CA ASP A 238 11.51 14.83 -11.15
C ASP A 238 12.37 14.15 -10.08
N MET A 239 12.42 12.81 -10.05
CA MET A 239 13.30 12.06 -9.15
C MET A 239 14.79 12.36 -9.38
N ARG A 240 15.21 12.54 -10.63
CA ARG A 240 16.59 12.90 -10.96
C ARG A 240 16.93 14.32 -10.49
N GLU A 241 16.02 15.27 -10.68
CA GLU A 241 16.16 16.65 -10.24
C GLU A 241 16.23 16.73 -8.71
N LEU A 242 15.33 16.05 -8.00
CA LEU A 242 15.30 15.93 -6.55
C LEU A 242 16.61 15.33 -5.99
N ALA A 243 17.09 14.24 -6.59
CA ALA A 243 18.37 13.63 -6.21
C ALA A 243 19.56 14.57 -6.44
N GLY A 244 19.51 15.39 -7.50
CA GLY A 244 20.49 16.44 -7.77
C GLY A 244 20.50 17.50 -6.66
N LEU A 245 19.33 17.97 -6.23
CA LEU A 245 19.19 18.92 -5.13
C LEU A 245 19.77 18.37 -3.83
N TYR A 246 19.41 17.15 -3.42
CA TYR A 246 19.99 16.52 -2.22
C TYR A 246 21.50 16.37 -2.29
N LYS A 247 22.03 16.01 -3.46
CA LYS A 247 23.49 15.95 -3.65
C LYS A 247 24.13 17.31 -3.40
N MET A 248 23.54 18.40 -3.89
CA MET A 248 24.05 19.75 -3.67
C MET A 248 23.93 20.19 -2.20
N GLU A 249 22.85 19.83 -1.50
CA GLU A 249 22.62 20.15 -0.09
C GLU A 249 23.46 19.33 0.89
N ILE A 250 23.92 18.15 0.51
CA ILE A 250 24.86 17.33 1.31
C ILE A 250 26.32 17.78 1.10
N LEU A 251 26.62 18.42 -0.04
CA LEU A 251 27.96 18.93 -0.40
C LEU A 251 28.39 20.32 0.14
N PRO A 252 27.64 21.13 0.91
CA PRO A 252 28.12 22.42 1.39
C PRO A 252 29.10 22.28 2.58
N GLY A 253 29.28 21.06 3.13
CA GLY A 253 30.16 20.82 4.28
C GLY A 253 31.63 20.52 3.97
N THR A 254 32.02 20.29 2.72
CA THR A 254 33.39 19.83 2.37
C THR A 254 34.19 20.80 1.50
N SER A 255 33.65 21.97 1.16
CA SER A 255 34.36 22.96 0.33
C SER A 255 34.89 24.20 1.09
N ILE A 256 34.75 24.27 2.43
CA ILE A 256 35.29 25.38 3.26
C ILE A 256 36.52 24.93 4.06
N LEU A 257 37.36 24.06 3.51
CA LEU A 257 38.65 23.74 4.13
C LEU A 257 39.75 23.43 3.11
N PHE A 258 39.84 24.24 2.05
CA PHE A 258 41.16 24.51 1.47
C PHE A 258 41.73 25.75 2.14
N ILE A 259 42.26 25.53 3.35
CA ILE A 259 43.28 26.40 3.93
C ILE A 259 44.41 26.44 2.90
N THR A 260 44.55 27.59 2.25
CA THR A 260 45.75 27.96 1.48
C THR A 260 46.97 27.79 2.39
N PRO A 261 47.97 26.96 2.03
CA PRO A 261 49.22 27.00 2.77
C PRO A 261 49.94 28.31 2.42
N SER A 262 50.12 29.16 3.43
CA SER A 262 51.00 30.34 3.41
C SER A 262 52.34 29.95 2.79
N SER A 263 52.64 30.51 1.63
CA SER A 263 53.99 30.58 1.09
C SER A 263 54.53 31.99 1.31
N ASP A 264 54.74 32.36 2.58
CA ASP A 264 55.55 33.52 2.95
C ASP A 264 56.95 33.01 3.30
N VAL A 265 57.77 32.86 2.25
CA VAL A 265 59.23 32.76 2.37
C VAL A 265 59.75 34.19 2.32
N GLU A 266 60.08 34.78 3.47
CA GLU A 266 60.83 36.02 3.51
C GLU A 266 62.27 35.81 3.00
N PRO A 267 62.80 36.72 2.15
CA PRO A 267 64.17 36.67 1.68
C PRO A 267 65.12 37.40 2.65
N PHE A 268 66.18 36.73 3.11
CA PHE A 268 67.28 37.39 3.82
C PHE A 268 68.14 38.23 2.86
N PRO A 269 68.67 39.40 3.29
CA PRO A 269 69.27 40.41 2.43
C PRO A 269 70.76 40.16 2.16
N CYS A 270 71.23 40.51 0.96
CA CYS A 270 72.64 40.56 0.60
C CYS A 270 73.01 41.96 0.05
N GLY A 271 74.02 42.58 0.65
CA GLY A 271 74.62 43.88 0.31
C GLY A 271 74.66 44.77 1.57
N THR A 272 75.80 45.15 2.16
CA THR A 272 77.21 45.22 1.76
C THR A 272 78.07 45.07 3.01
#